data_AF-A0A060Y2X6-F1
#
_entry.id   AF-A0A060Y2X6-F1
#
_cell.length_a   1.000
_cell.length_b   1.000
_cell.length_c   1.000
_cell.angle_alpha   90.00
_cell.angle_beta   90.00
_cell.angle_gamma   90.00
#
_symmetry.space_group_name_H-M   'P 1'
#
loop_
_entity.id
_entity.type
_entity.pdbx_description
1 polymer ?
#
loop_
_entity_poly.entity_id
_entity_poly.type
_entity_poly.pdbx_seq_one_letter_code
_entity_poly.pdbx_strand_id
1 'polypeptide(L)'
;MVRVEHKNNTLLEMRSYKDGPYEVGDENQLNPDLVPVPPNSYLGFSLDSGKAITKKGQLTVVAGAPRAHHSGEVVLLKKESDESSMLSPEYILEGEGLASSFGYDLTVVDLTGDGYEKTRP
;
A
#
# COMPACT_ATOMS: atom_id res chain seq x y z
N MET A 1 3.17 -7.93 7.65
CA MET A 1 1.72 -7.70 7.80
C MET A 1 1.52 -6.20 7.67
N VAL A 2 0.80 -5.75 6.65
CA VAL A 2 0.49 -4.33 6.41
C VAL A 2 -0.92 -4.07 6.89
N ARG A 3 -1.06 -3.11 7.82
CA ARG A 3 -2.33 -2.69 8.40
C ARG A 3 -2.34 -1.17 8.49
N VAL A 4 -3.30 -0.52 7.85
CA VAL A 4 -3.43 0.95 7.84
C VAL A 4 -4.68 1.33 8.61
N GLU A 5 -4.53 2.09 9.71
CA GLU A 5 -5.67 2.63 10.46
C GLU A 5 -5.73 4.16 10.25
N HIS A 6 -6.90 4.66 9.86
CA HIS A 6 -7.15 6.09 9.79
C HIS A 6 -8.04 6.51 10.97
N LYS A 7 -7.56 7.44 11.80
CA LYS A 7 -8.27 7.92 13.00
C LYS A 7 -8.80 9.33 12.80
N ASN A 8 -10.08 9.44 12.38
CA ASN A 8 -10.78 10.72 12.29
C ASN A 8 -11.81 10.89 13.43
N ASN A 9 -11.63 11.95 14.25
CA ASN A 9 -12.52 12.26 15.39
C ASN A 9 -13.71 13.19 15.06
N THR A 10 -13.96 13.54 13.79
CA THR A 10 -14.90 14.63 13.43
C THR A 10 -16.23 14.15 12.82
N LEU A 11 -16.51 12.84 12.75
CA LEU A 11 -17.47 12.30 11.77
C LEU A 11 -18.60 11.45 12.39
N LEU A 12 -19.25 11.96 13.43
CA LEU A 12 -20.40 11.30 14.08
C LEU A 12 -21.71 11.34 13.28
N GLU A 13 -21.78 11.98 12.10
CA GLU A 13 -23.07 12.24 11.44
C GLU A 13 -23.18 11.86 9.95
N MET A 14 -22.42 10.87 9.47
CA MET A 14 -22.83 10.15 8.26
C MET A 14 -22.63 8.65 8.45
N ARG A 15 -23.77 7.95 8.53
CA ARG A 15 -23.90 6.52 8.73
C ARG A 15 -22.91 5.75 7.84
N SER A 16 -22.04 4.99 8.50
CA SER A 16 -21.27 3.85 7.94
C SER A 16 -20.22 4.15 6.85
N TYR A 17 -19.28 5.06 7.09
CA TYR A 17 -17.98 4.98 6.38
C TYR A 17 -17.09 3.97 7.11
N LYS A 18 -16.85 2.80 6.52
CA LYS A 18 -15.88 1.82 7.06
C LYS A 18 -14.45 2.32 6.82
N ASP A 19 -14.01 3.17 7.75
CA ASP A 19 -12.64 3.64 7.94
C ASP A 19 -11.85 2.61 8.78
N GLY A 20 -11.91 1.34 8.37
CA GLY A 20 -11.37 0.24 9.14
C GLY A 20 -9.84 0.31 9.27
N PRO A 21 -9.23 -0.67 9.95
CA PRO A 21 -7.92 -1.13 9.51
C PRO A 21 -8.04 -1.68 8.07
N TYR A 22 -7.21 -1.18 7.15
CA TYR A 22 -7.06 -1.70 5.79
C TYR A 22 -5.90 -2.68 5.73
N GLU A 23 -6.12 -3.86 5.16
CA GLU A 23 -5.20 -4.99 5.28
C GLU A 23 -5.05 -5.76 3.96
N VAL A 24 -3.89 -6.40 3.81
CA VAL A 24 -3.59 -7.35 2.72
C VAL A 24 -3.65 -8.77 3.29
N GLY A 25 -4.30 -9.69 2.58
CA GLY A 25 -4.34 -11.12 2.95
C GLY A 25 -5.58 -11.60 3.70
N ASP A 26 -6.49 -10.68 4.07
CA ASP A 26 -7.71 -10.92 4.89
C ASP A 26 -7.42 -11.78 6.14
N GLU A 27 -7.22 -11.14 7.29
CA GLU A 27 -6.92 -11.79 8.57
C GLU A 27 -7.94 -12.88 8.98
N ASN A 28 -9.17 -12.83 8.46
CA ASN A 28 -10.18 -13.84 8.75
C ASN A 28 -9.99 -15.11 7.91
N GLN A 29 -9.40 -15.00 6.73
CA GLN A 29 -9.17 -16.11 5.81
C GLN A 29 -7.75 -16.68 5.94
N LEU A 30 -6.78 -15.87 6.41
CA LEU A 30 -5.36 -16.22 6.54
C LEU A 30 -4.81 -16.88 5.26
N ASN A 31 -5.28 -16.42 4.09
CA ASN A 31 -4.93 -17.01 2.82
C ASN A 31 -3.64 -16.35 2.28
N PRO A 32 -2.50 -17.05 2.26
CA PRO A 32 -1.24 -16.49 1.79
C PRO A 32 -1.28 -16.12 0.30
N ASP A 33 -2.16 -16.74 -0.51
CA ASP A 33 -2.30 -16.44 -1.93
C ASP A 33 -2.87 -15.05 -2.19
N LEU A 34 -3.45 -14.41 -1.18
CA LEU A 34 -3.96 -13.03 -1.23
C LEU A 34 -2.86 -11.99 -0.94
N VAL A 35 -1.65 -12.42 -0.58
CA VAL A 35 -0.49 -11.54 -0.38
C VAL A 35 0.31 -11.46 -1.68
N PRO A 36 0.49 -10.27 -2.28
CA PRO A 36 1.01 -10.12 -3.64
C PRO A 36 2.53 -10.31 -3.76
N VAL A 37 3.20 -10.79 -2.71
CA VAL A 37 4.66 -10.95 -2.67
C VAL A 37 5.03 -12.26 -1.95
N PRO A 38 6.22 -12.82 -2.20
CA PRO A 38 6.64 -14.05 -1.55
C PRO A 38 6.65 -13.97 -0.02
N PRO A 39 6.48 -15.10 0.67
CA PRO A 39 6.74 -15.19 2.11
C PRO A 39 8.16 -14.70 2.46
N ASN A 40 8.31 -14.05 3.62
CA ASN A 40 9.59 -13.49 4.10
C ASN A 40 10.16 -12.32 3.28
N SER A 41 9.37 -11.71 2.40
CA SER A 41 9.72 -10.51 1.62
C SER A 41 9.83 -9.22 2.44
N TYR A 42 9.32 -9.23 3.68
CA TYR A 42 9.15 -8.08 4.57
C TYR A 42 8.21 -7.01 4.00
N LEU A 43 7.12 -7.42 3.34
CA LEU A 43 6.07 -6.49 2.93
C LEU A 43 5.61 -5.60 4.09
N GLY A 44 5.66 -4.30 3.86
CA GLY A 44 5.38 -3.27 4.85
C GLY A 44 6.60 -2.79 5.63
N PHE A 45 7.81 -3.11 5.17
CA PHE A 45 9.05 -2.62 5.79
C PHE A 45 9.11 -1.08 5.79
N SER A 46 8.69 -0.50 4.68
CA SER A 46 8.45 0.94 4.50
C SER A 46 7.00 1.10 4.02
N LEU A 47 6.37 2.20 4.43
CA LEU A 47 4.96 2.47 4.16
C LEU A 47 4.74 3.97 3.95
N ASP A 48 4.01 4.30 2.89
CA ASP A 48 3.49 5.64 2.65
C ASP A 48 2.11 5.54 1.98
N SER A 49 1.37 6.64 1.92
CA SER A 49 0.05 6.66 1.29
C SER A 49 -0.26 8.01 0.68
N GLY A 50 -1.04 8.00 -0.40
CA GLY A 50 -1.45 9.20 -1.11
C GLY A 50 -2.85 9.06 -1.69
N LYS A 51 -3.45 10.17 -2.09
CA LYS A 51 -4.80 10.19 -2.71
C LYS A 51 -4.77 10.50 -4.20
N ALA A 52 -3.57 10.67 -4.77
CA ALA A 52 -3.40 11.01 -6.17
C ALA A 52 -2.14 10.37 -6.79
N ILE A 53 -1.77 9.16 -6.34
CA ILE A 53 -0.63 8.41 -6.88
C ILE A 53 -1.00 7.78 -8.23
N THR A 54 -2.00 6.90 -8.24
CA THR A 54 -2.46 6.20 -9.47
C THR A 54 -3.70 6.86 -10.07
N LYS A 55 -4.60 7.34 -9.21
CA LYS A 55 -5.84 8.01 -9.60
C LYS A 55 -6.19 9.11 -8.61
N LYS A 56 -6.56 10.30 -9.12
CA LYS A 56 -6.99 11.42 -8.27
C LYS A 56 -8.21 11.06 -7.43
N GLY A 57 -8.12 11.34 -6.13
CA GLY A 57 -9.15 11.07 -5.13
C GLY A 57 -9.19 9.64 -4.59
N GLN A 58 -8.38 8.72 -5.13
CA GLN A 58 -8.32 7.33 -4.66
C GLN A 58 -7.16 7.16 -3.69
N LEU A 59 -7.42 6.58 -2.51
CA LEU A 59 -6.37 6.17 -1.59
C LEU A 59 -5.53 5.06 -2.23
N THR A 60 -4.24 5.32 -2.38
CA THR A 60 -3.22 4.35 -2.76
C THR A 60 -2.25 4.21 -1.60
N VAL A 61 -2.05 2.99 -1.12
CA VAL A 61 -1.04 2.65 -0.11
C VAL A 61 0.18 2.09 -0.83
N VAL A 62 1.36 2.59 -0.52
CA VAL A 62 2.62 2.11 -1.09
C VAL A 62 3.36 1.34 0.01
N ALA A 63 3.67 0.08 -0.24
CA ALA A 63 4.34 -0.80 0.71
C ALA A 63 5.62 -1.39 0.10
N GLY A 64 6.74 -1.23 0.79
CA GLY A 64 8.01 -1.82 0.40
C GLY A 64 8.15 -3.26 0.89
N ALA A 65 8.79 -4.08 0.08
CA ALA A 65 9.11 -5.49 0.33
C ALA A 65 10.58 -5.75 -0.06
N PRO A 66 11.56 -5.20 0.69
CA PRO A 66 12.96 -5.12 0.27
C PRO A 66 13.68 -6.47 0.13
N ARG A 67 13.08 -7.57 0.61
CA ARG A 67 13.62 -8.92 0.47
C ARG A 67 12.93 -9.76 -0.60
N ALA A 68 11.91 -9.22 -1.26
CA ALA A 68 11.25 -9.89 -2.37
C ALA A 68 12.25 -10.18 -3.49
N HIS A 69 12.22 -11.41 -4.02
CA HIS A 69 13.03 -11.86 -5.15
C HIS A 69 14.53 -11.52 -5.09
N HIS A 70 15.09 -11.40 -3.88
CA HIS A 70 16.49 -11.04 -3.63
C HIS A 70 16.93 -9.66 -4.19
N SER A 71 15.99 -8.84 -4.65
CA SER A 71 16.22 -7.50 -5.20
C SER A 71 15.47 -6.43 -4.40
N GLY A 72 14.23 -6.75 -4.03
CA GLY A 72 13.28 -5.84 -3.41
C GLY A 72 12.14 -5.49 -4.37
N GLU A 73 10.96 -5.22 -3.81
CA GLU A 73 9.76 -4.83 -4.54
C GLU A 73 9.02 -3.70 -3.81
N VAL A 74 8.23 -2.95 -4.57
CA VAL A 74 7.30 -1.95 -4.03
C VAL A 74 5.92 -2.21 -4.59
N VAL A 75 4.96 -2.42 -3.69
CA VAL A 75 3.58 -2.74 -4.02
C VAL A 75 2.70 -1.51 -3.80
N LEU A 76 2.00 -1.08 -4.84
CA LEU A 76 0.95 -0.07 -4.75
C LEU A 76 -0.38 -0.80 -4.59
N LEU A 77 -1.06 -0.53 -3.49
CA LEU A 77 -2.27 -1.18 -3.04
C LEU A 77 -3.43 -0.19 -3.09
N LYS A 78 -4.61 -0.67 -3.50
CA LYS A 78 -5.86 0.09 -3.45
C LYS A 78 -6.94 -0.67 -2.72
N LYS A 79 -7.94 0.05 -2.24
CA LYS A 79 -9.16 -0.54 -1.71
C LYS A 79 -9.93 -1.24 -2.82
N GLU A 80 -10.41 -2.47 -2.60
CA GLU A 80 -11.23 -3.18 -3.59
C GLU A 80 -12.57 -2.50 -3.86
N SER A 81 -13.20 -1.96 -2.82
CA SER A 81 -14.45 -1.19 -2.89
C SER A 81 -14.59 -0.31 -1.65
N ASP A 82 -15.46 0.71 -1.70
CA ASP A 82 -15.64 1.66 -0.59
C ASP A 82 -16.10 1.00 0.73
N GLU A 83 -16.71 -0.19 0.65
CA GLU A 83 -17.20 -0.96 1.80
C GLU A 83 -16.21 -2.04 2.28
N SER A 84 -15.18 -2.36 1.48
CA SER A 84 -14.22 -3.43 1.76
C SER A 84 -13.03 -2.95 2.57
N SER A 85 -12.60 -3.70 3.59
CA SER A 85 -11.32 -3.46 4.28
C SER A 85 -10.12 -4.05 3.53
N MET A 86 -10.37 -4.77 2.43
CA MET A 86 -9.34 -5.45 1.66
C MET A 86 -8.59 -4.49 0.73
N LEU A 87 -7.27 -4.55 0.81
CA LEU A 87 -6.35 -3.95 -0.13
C LEU A 87 -5.94 -4.98 -1.19
N SER A 88 -6.06 -4.61 -2.46
CA SER A 88 -5.58 -5.40 -3.59
C SER A 88 -4.43 -4.69 -4.30
N PRO A 89 -3.46 -5.44 -4.86
CA PRO A 89 -2.37 -4.87 -5.64
C PRO A 89 -2.91 -4.18 -6.90
N GLU A 90 -2.49 -2.94 -7.12
CA GLU A 90 -2.71 -2.20 -8.35
C GLU A 90 -1.47 -2.20 -9.24
N TYR A 91 -0.28 -1.99 -8.65
CA TYR A 91 1.01 -2.09 -9.33
C TYR A 91 2.06 -2.75 -8.44
N ILE A 92 3.01 -3.44 -9.06
CA ILE A 92 4.21 -3.98 -8.41
C ILE A 92 5.41 -3.46 -9.19
N LEU A 93 6.34 -2.82 -8.48
CA LEU A 93 7.59 -2.33 -9.02
C LEU A 93 8.71 -3.23 -8.50
N GLU A 94 9.48 -3.82 -9.40
CA GLU A 94 10.58 -4.72 -9.07
C GLU A 94 11.91 -3.97 -9.11
N GLY A 95 12.80 -4.22 -8.14
CA GLY A 95 14.14 -3.66 -8.14
C GLY A 95 15.00 -4.22 -9.28
N GLU A 96 15.72 -3.36 -10.00
CA GLU A 96 16.52 -3.75 -11.17
C GLU A 96 17.82 -4.51 -10.81
N GLY A 97 18.30 -4.42 -9.57
CA GLY A 97 19.60 -4.94 -9.15
C GLY A 97 19.53 -5.93 -7.98
N LEU A 98 20.22 -7.07 -8.11
CA LEU A 98 20.37 -8.04 -7.03
C LEU A 98 20.90 -7.35 -5.76
N ALA A 99 20.23 -7.60 -4.63
CA ALA A 99 20.52 -7.02 -3.31
C ALA A 99 20.45 -5.47 -3.24
N SER A 100 19.76 -4.82 -4.17
CA SER A 100 19.55 -3.36 -4.14
C SER A 100 18.72 -2.91 -2.92
N SER A 101 17.97 -3.81 -2.30
CA SER A 101 17.04 -3.51 -1.21
C SER A 101 15.98 -2.49 -1.64
N PHE A 102 15.52 -2.60 -2.88
CA PHE A 102 14.50 -1.72 -3.46
C PHE A 102 13.22 -1.75 -2.61
N GLY A 103 12.66 -0.58 -2.27
CA GLY A 103 11.57 -0.49 -1.31
C GLY A 103 11.99 -0.56 0.16
N TYR A 104 13.27 -0.33 0.49
CA TYR A 104 13.72 -0.19 1.88
C TYR A 104 13.25 1.14 2.51
N ASP A 105 13.21 2.21 1.73
CA ASP A 105 12.66 3.52 2.10
C ASP A 105 11.69 3.98 1.00
N LEU A 106 10.63 4.68 1.38
CA LEU A 106 9.60 5.14 0.44
C LEU A 106 9.24 6.59 0.75
N THR A 107 9.04 7.37 -0.30
CA THR A 107 8.40 8.69 -0.16
C THR A 107 7.41 8.93 -1.30
N VAL A 108 6.23 9.42 -0.94
CA VAL A 108 5.18 9.88 -1.83
C VAL A 108 5.16 11.41 -1.77
N VAL A 109 5.40 12.05 -2.90
CA VAL A 109 5.47 13.52 -2.98
C VAL A 109 5.01 14.02 -4.34
N ASP A 110 4.16 15.05 -4.35
CA ASP A 110 3.88 15.82 -5.56
C ASP A 110 5.07 16.76 -5.86
N LEU A 111 5.96 16.30 -6.74
CA LEU A 111 7.14 17.05 -7.17
C LEU A 111 6.83 18.10 -8.25
N THR A 112 5.69 17.99 -8.92
CA THR A 112 5.35 18.77 -10.12
C THR A 112 4.28 19.84 -9.89
N GLY A 113 3.58 19.78 -8.75
CA GLY A 113 2.51 20.71 -8.39
C GLY A 113 1.27 20.56 -9.28
N ASP A 114 1.13 19.46 -10.02
CA ASP A 114 -0.01 19.16 -10.89
C ASP A 114 -1.13 18.38 -10.15
N GLY A 115 -0.92 18.17 -8.85
CA GLY A 115 -1.82 17.42 -7.98
C GLY A 115 -1.76 15.92 -8.18
N TYR A 116 -0.69 15.41 -8.80
CA TYR A 116 -0.36 13.98 -8.85
C TYR A 116 0.87 13.71 -8.00
N GLU A 117 0.77 12.71 -7.13
CA GLU A 117 1.87 12.34 -6.24
C GLU A 117 2.77 11.30 -6.92
N LYS A 118 4.08 11.42 -6.73
CA LYS A 118 5.08 10.48 -7.25
C LYS A 118 5.70 9.70 -6.13
N THR A 119 5.83 8.40 -6.32
CA THR A 119 6.53 7.51 -5.39
C THR A 119 8.01 7.43 -5.77
N ARG A 120 8.92 7.60 -4.80
CA ARG A 120 10.33 7.25 -4.93
C ARG A 120 10.64 6.01 -4.08
N PRO A 121 10.93 4.87 -4.73
CA PRO A 121 11.22 3.60 -4.09
C PRO A 121 12.71 3.29 -3.81
#